data_AF-G2EAL4-F1
#
_entry.id   AF-G2EAL4-F1
#
_cell.length_a   1.000
_cell.length_b   1.000
_cell.length_c   1.000
_cell.angle_alpha   90.00
_cell.angle_beta   90.00
_cell.angle_gamma   90.00
#
_symmetry.space_group_name_H-M   'P 1'
#
loop_
_entity.id
_entity.type
_entity.pdbx_description
1 polymer ?
#
loop_
_entity_poly.entity_id
_entity_poly.type
_entity_poly.pdbx_seq_one_letter_code
_entity_poly.pdbx_strand_id
1 'polypeptide(L)'
;MEVKNETIKQLAEKSFNTVFRTTTEAPGFMHLVFSEELTPYQFRCILTDLKKELSALTVSKFNKKLDYHWLVRFDQQENTPFHVDNAADQSILMLGYEPSEIKSELQIADYHAYAETYKTPEDYYSTFSPVFKAEDDLLKPFTSKISTANKNKYSIVILNNSSPKPNVDTLGVFHKARILNKDLSKSRIVNSMVLNVVEADKITEYEIKENRFLNNNLISK
;
A
#
# COMPACT_ATOMS: atom_id res chain seq x y z
N MET A 1 -6.39 -11.17 -5.27
CA MET A 1 -6.91 -12.49 -4.87
C MET A 1 -8.19 -12.29 -4.10
N GLU A 2 -9.19 -13.12 -4.35
CA GLU A 2 -10.40 -13.17 -3.52
C GLU A 2 -10.05 -13.91 -2.22
N VAL A 3 -10.35 -13.27 -1.08
CA VAL A 3 -10.23 -13.83 0.26
C VAL A 3 -11.47 -14.66 0.53
N LYS A 4 -11.28 -15.91 0.95
CA LYS A 4 -12.38 -16.82 1.26
C LYS A 4 -12.35 -17.15 2.74
N ASN A 5 -11.58 -18.16 3.11
CA ASN A 5 -11.54 -18.73 4.45
C ASN A 5 -10.15 -18.60 5.09
N GLU A 6 -9.34 -17.66 4.58
CA GLU A 6 -8.00 -17.43 5.11
C GLU A 6 -8.04 -16.59 6.39
N THR A 7 -7.27 -17.01 7.38
CA THR A 7 -7.06 -16.23 8.59
C THR A 7 -6.18 -15.01 8.31
N ILE A 8 -6.23 -14.00 9.19
CA ILE A 8 -5.37 -12.81 9.08
C ILE A 8 -3.89 -13.21 9.00
N LYS A 9 -3.46 -14.21 9.79
CA LYS A 9 -2.09 -14.73 9.74
C LYS A 9 -1.72 -15.29 8.36
N GLN A 10 -2.59 -16.09 7.75
CA GLN A 10 -2.35 -16.64 6.40
C GLN A 10 -2.31 -15.55 5.33
N LEU A 11 -3.18 -14.54 5.45
CA LEU A 11 -3.16 -13.38 4.56
C LEU A 11 -1.88 -12.56 4.72
N ALA A 12 -1.42 -12.37 5.97
CA ALA A 12 -0.18 -11.68 6.27
C ALA A 12 1.05 -12.43 5.73
N GLU A 13 1.13 -13.75 5.90
CA GLU A 13 2.23 -14.56 5.35
C GLU A 13 2.31 -14.46 3.82
N LYS A 14 1.17 -14.60 3.13
CA LYS A 14 1.10 -14.44 1.66
C LYS A 14 1.51 -13.04 1.22
N SER A 15 0.99 -12.02 1.91
CA SER A 15 1.29 -10.62 1.64
C SER A 15 2.76 -10.31 1.90
N PHE A 16 3.34 -10.83 2.98
CA PHE A 16 4.73 -10.62 3.34
C PHE A 16 5.67 -11.13 2.25
N ASN A 17 5.48 -12.38 1.82
CA ASN A 17 6.30 -13.00 0.76
C ASN A 17 6.19 -12.28 -0.60
N THR A 18 5.09 -11.58 -0.84
CA THR A 18 4.83 -10.90 -2.11
C THR A 18 5.27 -9.43 -2.10
N VAL A 19 5.08 -8.74 -0.98
CA VAL A 19 5.27 -7.29 -0.82
C VAL A 19 6.66 -6.95 -0.26
N PHE A 20 7.16 -7.73 0.69
CA PHE A 20 8.45 -7.49 1.36
C PHE A 20 9.59 -8.16 0.59
N ARG A 21 9.58 -7.93 -0.73
CA ARG A 21 10.51 -8.54 -1.68
C ARG A 21 11.89 -7.92 -1.59
N THR A 22 12.91 -8.74 -1.87
CA THR A 22 14.32 -8.31 -2.01
C THR A 22 14.80 -8.39 -3.47
N THR A 23 13.95 -8.86 -4.38
CA THR A 23 14.22 -9.05 -5.81
C THR A 23 13.02 -8.60 -6.65
N THR A 24 13.21 -8.48 -7.96
CA THR A 24 12.15 -8.12 -8.92
C THR A 24 11.25 -9.28 -9.34
N GLU A 25 11.45 -10.48 -8.79
CA GLU A 25 10.65 -11.67 -9.11
C GLU A 25 9.23 -11.62 -8.53
N ALA A 26 9.08 -11.01 -7.36
CA ALA A 26 7.78 -10.76 -6.74
C ALA A 26 7.28 -9.35 -7.11
N PRO A 27 5.95 -9.14 -7.24
CA PRO A 27 5.40 -7.89 -7.76
C PRO A 27 5.53 -6.69 -6.82
N GLY A 28 5.85 -6.89 -5.54
CA GLY A 28 5.97 -5.79 -4.57
C GLY A 28 4.64 -5.20 -4.10
N PHE A 29 3.53 -5.84 -4.47
CA PHE A 29 2.18 -5.50 -3.99
C PHE A 29 1.29 -6.74 -3.93
N MET A 30 0.22 -6.68 -3.14
CA MET A 30 -0.84 -7.68 -3.08
C MET A 30 -2.21 -7.01 -2.98
N HIS A 31 -3.17 -7.50 -3.75
CA HIS A 31 -4.57 -7.06 -3.73
C HIS A 31 -5.44 -8.15 -3.08
N LEU A 32 -6.07 -7.85 -1.95
CA LEU A 32 -6.99 -8.71 -1.22
C LEU A 32 -8.41 -8.20 -1.42
N VAL A 33 -9.30 -9.04 -1.95
CA VAL A 33 -10.71 -8.69 -2.19
C VAL A 33 -11.57 -9.53 -1.26
N PHE A 34 -12.40 -8.90 -0.44
CA PHE A 34 -13.22 -9.59 0.55
C PHE A 34 -14.62 -9.81 -0.01
N SER A 35 -15.07 -11.07 -0.02
CA SER A 35 -16.41 -11.45 -0.50
C SER A 35 -17.48 -11.45 0.61
N GLU A 36 -17.07 -11.32 1.86
CA GLU A 36 -17.98 -11.27 3.01
C GLU A 36 -18.60 -9.89 3.18
N GLU A 37 -19.81 -9.85 3.74
CA GLU A 37 -20.43 -8.59 4.17
C GLU A 37 -19.68 -8.05 5.39
N LEU A 38 -18.89 -7.01 5.19
CA LEU A 38 -18.14 -6.34 6.24
C LEU A 38 -18.78 -4.99 6.57
N THR A 39 -18.83 -4.67 7.85
CA THR A 39 -19.02 -3.29 8.30
C THR A 39 -17.70 -2.51 8.14
N PRO A 40 -17.76 -1.17 8.01
CA PRO A 40 -16.54 -0.34 7.97
C PRO A 40 -15.64 -0.55 9.20
N TYR A 41 -16.23 -0.81 10.37
CA TYR A 41 -15.47 -1.12 11.59
C TYR A 41 -14.71 -2.44 11.47
N GLN A 42 -15.40 -3.54 11.11
CA GLN A 42 -14.76 -4.85 10.91
C GLN A 42 -13.66 -4.78 9.85
N PHE A 43 -13.90 -4.04 8.77
CA PHE A 43 -12.89 -3.85 7.73
C PHE A 43 -11.64 -3.14 8.28
N ARG A 44 -11.80 -2.08 9.08
CA ARG A 44 -10.65 -1.42 9.72
C ARG A 44 -9.93 -2.31 10.71
N CYS A 45 -10.63 -3.17 11.44
CA CYS A 45 -9.99 -4.18 12.30
C CYS A 45 -9.09 -5.12 11.49
N ILE A 46 -9.55 -5.58 10.32
CA ILE A 46 -8.74 -6.41 9.41
C ILE A 46 -7.45 -5.69 9.02
N LEU A 47 -7.50 -4.40 8.65
CA LEU A 47 -6.28 -3.65 8.33
C LEU A 47 -5.31 -3.57 9.53
N THR A 48 -5.81 -3.28 10.73
CA THR A 48 -4.96 -3.18 11.93
C THR A 48 -4.38 -4.53 12.34
N ASP A 49 -5.13 -5.62 12.18
CA ASP A 49 -4.65 -6.96 12.52
C ASP A 49 -3.65 -7.48 11.48
N LEU A 50 -3.86 -7.18 10.18
CA LEU A 50 -2.84 -7.40 9.15
C LEU A 50 -1.54 -6.67 9.48
N LYS A 51 -1.61 -5.40 9.89
CA LYS A 51 -0.43 -4.64 10.32
C LYS A 51 0.33 -5.34 11.44
N LYS A 52 -0.37 -5.86 12.46
CA LYS A 52 0.26 -6.55 13.61
C LYS A 52 0.99 -7.81 13.16
N GLU A 53 0.34 -8.66 12.36
CA GLU A 53 0.94 -9.89 11.85
C GLU A 53 2.12 -9.60 10.91
N LEU A 54 1.99 -8.64 9.99
CA LEU A 54 3.08 -8.18 9.12
C LEU A 54 4.25 -7.63 9.94
N SER A 55 3.98 -6.90 11.02
CA SER A 55 5.02 -6.41 11.93
C SER A 55 5.77 -7.55 12.61
N ALA A 56 5.08 -8.60 13.06
CA ALA A 56 5.71 -9.77 13.66
C ALA A 56 6.61 -10.51 12.65
N LEU A 57 6.16 -10.67 11.41
CA LEU A 57 6.95 -11.25 10.33
C LEU A 57 8.17 -10.40 9.98
N THR A 58 8.02 -9.06 9.97
CA THR A 58 9.12 -8.12 9.74
C THR A 58 10.18 -8.23 10.84
N VAL A 59 9.77 -8.38 12.12
CA VAL A 59 10.71 -8.57 13.24
C VAL A 59 11.48 -9.87 13.06
N SER A 60 10.77 -10.97 12.74
CA SER A 60 11.41 -12.27 12.54
C SER A 60 12.40 -12.28 11.37
N LYS A 61 12.16 -11.50 10.32
CA LYS A 61 12.96 -11.52 9.09
C LYS A 61 14.10 -10.49 9.08
N PHE A 62 13.84 -9.30 9.60
CA PHE A 62 14.71 -8.13 9.45
C PHE A 62 15.13 -7.52 10.80
N ASN A 63 14.68 -8.08 11.93
CA ASN A 63 14.84 -7.48 13.26
C ASN A 63 14.32 -6.03 13.36
N LYS A 64 13.28 -5.73 12.59
CA LYS A 64 12.61 -4.42 12.51
C LYS A 64 11.10 -4.59 12.59
N LYS A 65 10.38 -3.59 13.08
CA LYS A 65 8.93 -3.61 13.20
C LYS A 65 8.26 -2.54 12.33
N LEU A 66 6.94 -2.65 12.18
CA LEU A 66 6.12 -1.67 11.47
C LEU A 66 5.46 -0.70 12.45
N ASP A 67 5.66 0.59 12.22
CA ASP A 67 5.04 1.68 13.01
C ASP A 67 4.26 2.64 12.13
N TYR A 68 3.18 3.22 12.66
CA TYR A 68 2.32 4.12 11.89
C TYR A 68 3.01 5.47 11.64
N HIS A 69 3.33 5.72 10.38
CA HIS A 69 3.59 7.09 9.92
C HIS A 69 2.29 7.89 9.95
N TRP A 70 1.26 7.40 9.26
CA TRP A 70 -0.09 7.92 9.33
C TRP A 70 -1.13 6.81 9.31
N LEU A 71 -2.33 7.19 9.73
CA LEU A 71 -3.51 6.33 9.75
C LEU A 71 -4.74 7.20 9.57
N VAL A 72 -5.32 7.19 8.36
CA VAL A 72 -6.35 8.16 7.95
C VAL A 72 -7.43 7.52 7.10
N ARG A 73 -8.58 8.19 7.01
CA ARG A 73 -9.68 7.86 6.10
C ARG A 73 -9.98 9.09 5.28
N PHE A 74 -10.07 8.96 3.97
CA PHE A 74 -10.35 10.09 3.09
C PHE A 74 -11.22 9.71 1.90
N ASP A 75 -11.91 10.71 1.34
CA ASP A 75 -12.66 10.56 0.10
C ASP A 75 -11.77 10.93 -1.08
N GLN A 76 -11.39 9.95 -1.90
CA GLN A 76 -10.44 10.15 -2.98
C GLN A 76 -11.11 10.07 -4.35
N GLN A 77 -11.29 11.23 -4.98
CA GLN A 77 -11.71 11.34 -6.38
C GLN A 77 -10.76 12.15 -7.25
N GLU A 78 -9.52 12.37 -6.80
CA GLU A 78 -8.46 12.99 -7.59
C GLU A 78 -7.49 11.96 -8.18
N ASN A 79 -6.98 12.26 -9.36
CA ASN A 79 -5.87 11.51 -9.96
C ASN A 79 -4.58 11.87 -9.25
N THR A 80 -3.66 10.91 -9.17
CA THR A 80 -2.27 11.18 -8.75
C THR A 80 -1.32 10.95 -9.93
N PRO A 81 -0.09 11.47 -9.89
CA PRO A 81 1.00 10.93 -10.70
C PRO A 81 1.46 9.57 -10.15
N PHE A 82 2.37 8.90 -10.84
CA PHE A 82 3.14 7.81 -10.25
C PHE A 82 4.04 8.36 -9.15
N HIS A 83 3.94 7.80 -7.95
CA HIS A 83 4.69 8.28 -6.80
C HIS A 83 4.91 7.19 -5.74
N VAL A 84 5.84 7.49 -4.84
CA VAL A 84 6.02 6.87 -3.53
C VAL A 84 5.52 7.88 -2.50
N ASP A 85 4.68 7.44 -1.56
CA ASP A 85 4.16 8.30 -0.50
C ASP A 85 5.29 8.76 0.41
N ASN A 86 5.17 10.00 0.91
CA ASN A 86 6.16 10.56 1.83
C ASN A 86 6.18 9.78 3.14
N ALA A 87 7.29 9.12 3.42
CA ALA A 87 7.49 8.22 4.56
C ALA A 87 8.99 8.12 4.89
N ALA A 88 9.36 7.24 5.82
CA ALA A 88 10.76 6.84 5.96
C ALA A 88 11.25 6.09 4.69
N ASP A 89 12.57 6.00 4.52
CA ASP A 89 13.21 5.35 3.37
C ASP A 89 12.69 3.91 3.14
N GLN A 90 12.39 3.19 4.22
CA GLN A 90 11.71 1.90 4.18
C GLN A 90 10.30 2.04 4.74
N SER A 91 9.28 1.75 3.92
CA SER A 91 7.89 1.82 4.36
C SER A 91 6.96 0.92 3.55
N ILE A 92 5.80 0.63 4.11
CA ILE A 92 4.74 -0.17 3.50
C ILE A 92 3.47 0.66 3.51
N LEU A 93 2.74 0.67 2.38
CA LEU A 93 1.46 1.33 2.26
C LEU A 93 0.34 0.27 2.21
N MET A 94 -0.71 0.45 3.01
CA MET A 94 -1.95 -0.30 2.87
C MET A 94 -3.12 0.64 2.61
N LEU A 95 -3.83 0.38 1.51
CA LEU A 95 -5.00 1.11 1.04
C LEU A 95 -6.22 0.19 1.10
N GLY A 96 -7.10 0.44 2.06
CA GLY A 96 -8.38 -0.24 2.22
C GLY A 96 -9.52 0.52 1.53
N TYR A 97 -9.97 0.02 0.39
CA TYR A 97 -11.12 0.55 -0.34
C TYR A 97 -12.42 0.01 0.23
N GLU A 98 -13.30 0.92 0.64
CA GLU A 98 -14.70 0.59 0.94
C GLU A 98 -15.51 0.47 -0.37
N PRO A 99 -16.66 -0.22 -0.37
CA PRO A 99 -17.48 -0.35 -1.56
C PRO A 99 -17.84 1.01 -2.16
N SER A 100 -17.64 1.16 -3.47
CA SER A 100 -17.87 2.41 -4.17
C SER A 100 -18.30 2.19 -5.61
N GLU A 101 -19.15 3.09 -6.10
CA GLU A 101 -19.58 3.15 -7.50
C GLU A 101 -18.64 3.98 -8.38
N ILE A 102 -17.68 4.69 -7.77
CA ILE A 102 -16.72 5.53 -8.49
C ILE A 102 -15.73 4.65 -9.23
N LYS A 103 -15.89 4.61 -10.57
CA LYS A 103 -15.00 3.86 -11.47
C LYS A 103 -13.58 4.41 -11.38
N SER A 104 -12.66 3.57 -10.92
CA SER A 104 -11.28 3.93 -10.62
C SER A 104 -10.34 2.74 -10.77
N GLU A 105 -9.09 3.05 -11.08
CA GLU A 105 -7.99 2.09 -11.16
C GLU A 105 -6.81 2.57 -10.31
N LEU A 106 -6.13 1.62 -9.69
CA LEU A 106 -4.82 1.82 -9.09
C LEU A 106 -3.80 1.16 -10.02
N GLN A 107 -2.82 1.92 -10.48
CA GLN A 107 -1.71 1.42 -11.26
C GLN A 107 -0.48 1.34 -10.37
N ILE A 108 0.26 0.24 -10.46
CA ILE A 108 1.47 0.00 -9.66
C ILE A 108 2.59 -0.36 -10.62
N ALA A 109 3.69 0.39 -10.59
CA ALA A 109 4.81 0.24 -11.49
C ALA A 109 6.09 -0.15 -10.74
N ASP A 110 6.76 -1.20 -11.22
CA ASP A 110 8.03 -1.64 -10.66
C ASP A 110 9.20 -0.82 -11.24
N TYR A 111 9.62 0.20 -10.49
CA TYR A 111 10.70 1.07 -10.92
C TYR A 111 12.09 0.43 -10.76
N HIS A 112 12.23 -0.66 -9.99
CA HIS A 112 13.46 -1.44 -9.95
C HIS A 112 13.61 -2.29 -11.21
N ALA A 113 12.56 -3.01 -11.61
CA ALA A 113 12.56 -3.77 -12.86
C ALA A 113 12.77 -2.87 -14.10
N TYR A 114 12.18 -1.67 -14.08
CA TYR A 114 12.45 -0.63 -15.07
C TYR A 114 13.95 -0.28 -15.11
N ALA A 115 14.56 0.04 -13.95
CA ALA A 115 15.97 0.41 -13.88
C ALA A 115 16.92 -0.71 -14.34
N GLU A 116 16.65 -1.96 -13.94
CA GLU A 116 17.40 -3.16 -14.36
C GLU A 116 17.35 -3.35 -15.88
N THR A 117 16.16 -3.22 -16.47
CA THR A 117 15.94 -3.43 -17.91
C THR A 117 16.70 -2.42 -18.77
N TYR A 118 16.69 -1.15 -18.37
CA TYR A 118 17.36 -0.08 -19.12
C TYR A 118 18.82 0.12 -18.73
N LYS A 119 19.38 -0.74 -17.86
CA LYS A 119 20.75 -0.63 -17.35
C LYS A 119 21.05 0.79 -16.85
N THR A 120 20.07 1.40 -16.18
CA THR A 120 20.25 2.72 -15.61
C THR A 120 21.47 2.65 -14.69
N PRO A 121 22.38 3.64 -14.69
CA PRO A 121 23.62 3.54 -13.95
C PRO A 121 23.36 3.24 -12.46
N GLU A 122 24.33 2.62 -11.78
CA GLU A 122 24.22 2.20 -10.37
C GLU A 122 23.79 3.33 -9.42
N ASP A 123 23.92 4.59 -9.85
CA ASP A 123 23.52 5.78 -9.13
C ASP A 123 22.09 6.26 -9.44
N TYR A 124 21.22 5.50 -10.11
CA TYR A 124 19.85 5.95 -10.38
C TYR A 124 19.10 6.34 -9.09
N TYR A 125 19.47 5.72 -7.96
CA TYR A 125 19.07 6.10 -6.60
C TYR A 125 19.32 7.58 -6.25
N SER A 126 20.40 8.17 -6.77
CA SER A 126 20.78 9.58 -6.57
C SER A 126 19.86 10.54 -7.32
N THR A 127 19.26 10.07 -8.41
CA THR A 127 18.30 10.83 -9.24
C THR A 127 16.84 10.46 -8.94
N PHE A 128 16.62 9.53 -8.02
CA PHE A 128 15.28 9.09 -7.66
C PHE A 128 14.44 10.27 -7.19
N SER A 129 13.29 10.44 -7.84
CA SER A 129 12.27 11.36 -7.40
C SER A 129 11.07 10.56 -6.86
N PRO A 130 10.55 10.90 -5.68
CA PRO A 130 9.33 10.28 -5.15
C PRO A 130 8.13 10.45 -6.08
N VAL A 131 8.18 11.39 -7.03
CA VAL A 131 7.18 11.55 -8.09
C VAL A 131 7.85 11.29 -9.42
N PHE A 132 7.32 10.35 -10.20
CA PHE A 132 7.80 10.09 -11.55
C PHE A 132 7.39 11.23 -12.49
N LYS A 133 8.36 11.94 -13.05
CA LYS A 133 8.15 13.13 -13.88
C LYS A 133 8.29 12.87 -15.39
N ALA A 134 8.76 11.69 -15.77
CA ALA A 134 8.88 11.32 -17.18
C ALA A 134 7.53 10.79 -17.71
N GLU A 135 7.50 10.42 -18.99
CA GLU A 135 6.31 9.92 -19.64
C GLU A 135 5.89 8.55 -19.05
N ASP A 136 4.63 8.45 -18.62
CA ASP A 136 4.05 7.21 -18.06
C ASP A 136 4.26 5.98 -18.96
N ASP A 137 4.33 6.16 -20.28
CA ASP A 137 4.52 5.08 -21.25
C ASP A 137 5.82 4.30 -21.04
N LEU A 138 6.85 4.92 -20.43
CA LEU A 138 8.09 4.26 -20.06
C LEU A 138 7.89 3.18 -18.98
N LEU A 139 6.92 3.38 -18.08
CA LEU A 139 6.60 2.45 -17.00
C LEU A 139 5.58 1.38 -17.41
N LYS A 140 4.88 1.58 -18.54
CA LYS A 140 3.80 0.70 -19.00
C LYS A 140 4.16 -0.80 -19.05
N PRO A 141 5.37 -1.22 -19.49
CA PRO A 141 5.75 -2.64 -19.47
C PRO A 141 5.89 -3.23 -18.06
N PHE A 142 6.13 -2.38 -17.06
CA PHE A 142 6.39 -2.73 -15.66
C PHE A 142 5.18 -2.45 -14.77
N THR A 143 4.03 -2.12 -15.36
CA THR A 143 2.84 -1.63 -14.64
C THR A 143 1.75 -2.69 -14.57
N SER A 144 1.34 -2.99 -13.34
CA SER A 144 0.11 -3.73 -13.06
C SER A 144 -1.07 -2.79 -12.83
N LYS A 145 -2.26 -3.17 -13.31
CA LYS A 145 -3.49 -2.42 -13.11
C LYS A 145 -4.44 -3.18 -12.20
N ILE A 146 -4.99 -2.48 -11.21
CA ILE A 146 -5.94 -3.00 -10.24
C ILE A 146 -7.22 -2.19 -10.37
N SER A 147 -8.32 -2.86 -10.69
CA SER A 147 -9.63 -2.23 -10.55
C SER A 147 -9.96 -2.12 -9.07
N THR A 148 -10.21 -0.89 -8.60
CA THR A 148 -10.61 -0.63 -7.20
C THR A 148 -12.09 -0.29 -7.08
N ALA A 149 -12.79 -0.18 -8.21
CA ALA A 149 -14.22 0.07 -8.26
C ALA A 149 -15.01 -1.23 -8.08
N ASN A 150 -15.53 -1.42 -6.88
CA ASN A 150 -16.50 -2.47 -6.61
C ASN A 150 -17.58 -1.96 -5.66
N LYS A 151 -18.83 -1.92 -6.13
CA LYS A 151 -19.96 -1.43 -5.34
C LYS A 151 -20.37 -2.35 -4.18
N ASN A 152 -19.86 -3.58 -4.16
CA ASN A 152 -20.31 -4.62 -3.24
C ASN A 152 -19.17 -5.25 -2.41
N LYS A 153 -17.91 -4.86 -2.63
CA LYS A 153 -16.77 -5.51 -1.98
C LYS A 153 -15.80 -4.51 -1.39
N TYR A 154 -15.33 -4.84 -0.20
CA TYR A 154 -14.15 -4.21 0.37
C TYR A 154 -12.90 -4.83 -0.23
N SER A 155 -11.83 -4.05 -0.34
CA SER A 155 -10.54 -4.57 -0.79
C SER A 155 -9.37 -3.85 -0.17
N ILE A 156 -8.27 -4.55 0.06
CA ILE A 156 -7.02 -3.98 0.56
C ILE A 156 -5.96 -4.16 -0.51
N VAL A 157 -5.28 -3.07 -0.87
CA VAL A 157 -4.02 -3.15 -1.61
C VAL A 157 -2.89 -2.86 -0.63
N ILE A 158 -1.97 -3.81 -0.49
CA ILE A 158 -0.73 -3.69 0.28
C ILE A 158 0.39 -3.53 -0.73
N LEU A 159 1.22 -2.51 -0.62
CA LEU A 159 2.34 -2.28 -1.52
C LEU A 159 3.58 -1.80 -0.79
N ASN A 160 4.74 -2.11 -1.37
CA ASN A 160 6.01 -1.67 -0.83
C ASN A 160 6.24 -0.21 -1.21
N ASN A 161 6.24 0.68 -0.22
CA ASN A 161 6.40 2.12 -0.38
C ASN A 161 7.84 2.57 -0.05
N SER A 162 8.80 1.64 -0.07
CA SER A 162 10.19 1.98 0.17
C SER A 162 10.73 2.83 -0.98
N SER A 163 11.61 3.76 -0.65
CA SER A 163 12.43 4.47 -1.61
C SER A 163 13.71 3.67 -1.88
N PRO A 164 14.30 3.78 -3.08
CA PRO A 164 15.45 2.98 -3.40
C PRO A 164 16.71 3.66 -2.85
N LYS A 165 17.10 3.29 -1.63
CA LYS A 165 18.30 3.76 -0.93
C LYS A 165 19.25 2.58 -0.64
N PRO A 166 20.57 2.79 -0.53
CA PRO A 166 21.53 1.68 -0.36
C PRO A 166 21.29 0.76 0.85
N ASN A 167 20.65 1.27 1.91
CA ASN A 167 20.43 0.52 3.16
C ASN A 167 18.95 0.12 3.36
N VAL A 168 18.24 -0.14 2.25
CA VAL A 168 16.87 -0.67 2.30
C VAL A 168 16.84 -2.19 2.21
N ASP A 169 16.05 -2.82 3.07
CA ASP A 169 15.91 -4.28 3.12
C ASP A 169 14.96 -4.80 2.03
N THR A 170 14.13 -3.94 1.44
CA THR A 170 13.09 -4.35 0.49
C THR A 170 12.95 -3.37 -0.67
N LEU A 171 12.46 -3.87 -1.81
CA LEU A 171 12.33 -3.11 -3.05
C LEU A 171 10.92 -2.54 -3.21
N GLY A 172 10.83 -1.20 -3.27
CA GLY A 172 9.57 -0.48 -3.41
C GLY A 172 8.97 -0.53 -4.81
N VAL A 173 7.80 0.10 -4.96
CA VAL A 173 7.10 0.29 -6.24
C VAL A 173 6.48 1.69 -6.30
N PHE A 174 6.28 2.22 -7.50
CA PHE A 174 5.46 3.41 -7.68
C PHE A 174 3.99 3.01 -7.69
N HIS A 175 3.12 3.92 -7.26
CA HIS A 175 1.68 3.77 -7.42
C HIS A 175 1.01 5.05 -7.93
N LYS A 176 -0.12 4.88 -8.60
CA LYS A 176 -0.91 5.95 -9.23
C LYS A 176 -2.40 5.65 -9.16
N ALA A 177 -3.19 6.56 -8.60
CA ALA A 177 -4.64 6.49 -8.67
C ALA A 177 -5.15 7.18 -9.94
N ARG A 178 -6.07 6.53 -10.65
CA ARG A 178 -6.82 7.12 -11.76
C ARG A 178 -8.32 6.95 -11.54
N ILE A 179 -9.01 8.07 -11.51
CA ILE A 179 -10.45 8.19 -11.41
C ILE A 179 -10.97 8.36 -12.82
N LEU A 180 -11.73 7.37 -13.28
CA LEU A 180 -12.22 7.33 -14.66
C LEU A 180 -13.38 8.29 -14.84
N ASN A 181 -14.33 8.27 -13.90
CA ASN A 181 -15.47 9.17 -13.85
C ASN A 181 -15.66 9.68 -12.41
N LYS A 182 -15.46 10.97 -12.19
CA LYS A 182 -15.77 11.61 -10.90
C LYS A 182 -17.29 11.76 -10.74
N ASP A 183 -17.78 11.61 -9.53
CA ASP A 183 -19.15 11.92 -9.14
C ASP A 183 -19.12 12.43 -7.70
N LEU A 184 -19.14 13.77 -7.56
CA LEU A 184 -19.03 14.44 -6.26
C LEU A 184 -20.29 14.29 -5.39
N SER A 185 -21.36 13.68 -5.92
CA SER A 185 -22.53 13.30 -5.12
C SER A 185 -22.37 11.97 -4.39
N LYS A 186 -21.32 11.22 -4.73
CA LYS A 186 -20.99 9.91 -4.16
C LYS A 186 -19.63 9.96 -3.47
N SER A 187 -19.37 8.98 -2.61
CA SER A 187 -18.09 8.86 -1.91
C SER A 187 -17.25 7.69 -2.43
N ARG A 188 -15.93 7.90 -2.41
CA ARG A 188 -14.92 6.85 -2.59
C ARG A 188 -14.00 6.85 -1.40
N ILE A 189 -14.41 6.14 -0.35
CA ILE A 189 -13.70 6.11 0.92
C ILE A 189 -12.50 5.16 0.84
N VAL A 190 -11.34 5.70 1.19
CA VAL A 190 -10.07 4.97 1.28
C VAL A 190 -9.56 5.07 2.71
N ASN A 191 -9.31 3.90 3.31
CA ASN A 191 -8.64 3.74 4.58
C ASN A 191 -7.14 3.57 4.31
N SER A 192 -6.32 4.57 4.62
CA SER A 192 -4.88 4.56 4.31
C SER A 192 -4.04 4.45 5.57
N MET A 193 -3.05 3.57 5.53
CA MET A 193 -1.97 3.52 6.50
C MET A 193 -0.62 3.38 5.81
N VAL A 194 0.27 4.33 6.11
CA VAL A 194 1.69 4.22 5.80
C VAL A 194 2.41 3.77 7.06
N LEU A 195 3.18 2.72 6.90
CA LEU A 195 3.89 2.03 7.95
C LEU A 195 5.39 2.19 7.73
N ASN A 196 6.06 2.93 8.60
CA ASN A 196 7.52 2.99 8.58
C ASN A 196 8.10 1.69 9.12
N VAL A 197 9.16 1.21 8.48
CA VAL A 197 10.00 0.15 9.05
C VAL A 197 10.97 0.82 10.02
N VAL A 198 10.93 0.41 11.29
CA VAL A 198 11.75 0.97 12.37
C VAL A 198 12.41 -0.14 13.18
N GLU A 199 13.46 0.19 13.93
CA GLU A 199 14.12 -0.78 14.84
C GLU A 199 13.11 -1.42 15.81
N ALA A 200 13.29 -2.72 16.08
CA ALA A 200 12.33 -3.51 16.85
C ALA A 200 12.12 -2.99 18.28
N ASP A 201 13.17 -2.44 18.90
CA ASP A 201 13.19 -1.90 20.25
C ASP A 201 12.69 -0.46 20.35
N LYS A 202 12.48 0.24 19.22
CA LYS A 202 12.01 1.62 19.19
C LYS A 202 10.65 1.74 19.90
N ILE A 203 10.52 2.63 20.88
CA ILE A 203 9.23 2.89 21.54
C ILE A 203 8.32 3.69 20.60
N THR A 204 7.06 3.29 20.49
CA THR A 204 6.09 3.80 19.50
C THR A 204 4.71 3.95 20.12
N GLU A 205 4.01 5.06 19.88
CA GLU A 205 2.66 5.33 20.38
C GLU A 205 1.57 4.91 19.38
N TYR A 206 1.34 3.61 19.22
CA TYR A 206 0.40 3.11 18.20
C TYR A 206 -1.04 2.90 18.72
N GLU A 207 -1.24 2.60 20.01
CA GLU A 207 -2.56 2.26 20.56
C GLU A 207 -3.57 3.42 20.45
N ILE A 208 -3.13 4.66 20.71
CA ILE A 208 -4.00 5.85 20.59
C ILE A 208 -4.40 6.09 19.14
N LYS A 209 -3.46 5.93 18.19
CA LYS A 209 -3.71 6.10 16.75
C LYS A 209 -4.68 5.03 16.24
N GLU A 210 -4.47 3.77 16.59
CA GLU A 210 -5.34 2.65 16.22
C GLU A 210 -6.74 2.83 16.79
N ASN A 211 -6.87 3.13 18.09
CA ASN A 211 -8.16 3.32 18.71
C ASN A 211 -8.96 4.44 18.04
N ARG A 212 -8.31 5.58 17.77
CA ARG A 212 -8.93 6.69 17.05
C ARG A 212 -9.38 6.25 15.65
N PHE A 213 -8.56 5.52 14.91
CA PHE A 213 -8.91 5.06 13.57
C PHE A 213 -10.06 4.07 13.54
N LEU A 214 -10.09 3.14 14.49
CA LEU A 214 -11.17 2.15 14.61
C LEU A 214 -12.50 2.82 14.98
N ASN A 215 -12.48 3.75 15.95
CA ASN A 215 -13.69 4.29 16.56
C ASN A 215 -14.16 5.62 15.97
N ASN A 216 -13.36 6.28 15.13
CA ASN A 216 -13.74 7.56 14.52
C ASN A 216 -14.29 7.36 13.10
N ASN A 217 -15.43 7.99 12.82
CA ASN A 217 -16.06 8.00 11.51
C ASN A 217 -15.68 9.20 10.63
N LEU A 218 -14.78 10.07 11.09
CA LEU A 218 -14.28 11.22 10.34
C LEU A 218 -13.61 10.76 9.03
N ILE A 219 -14.02 11.41 7.95
CA ILE A 219 -13.49 11.24 6.60
C ILE A 219 -12.88 12.58 6.21
N SER A 220 -11.57 12.59 5.97
CA SER A 220 -10.89 13.77 5.42
C SER A 220 -11.34 13.99 3.98
N LYS A 221 -11.50 15.25 3.61
CA LYS A 221 -11.74 15.67 2.22
C LYS A 221 -10.43 15.89 1.49
#